data_AF-X1AC65-F1
#
_entry.id   AF-X1AC65-F1
#
_cell.length_a   1.000
_cell.length_b   1.000
_cell.length_c   1.000
_cell.angle_alpha   90.00
_cell.angle_beta   90.00
_cell.angle_gamma   90.00
#
_symmetry.space_group_name_H-M   'P 1'
#
loop_
_entity.id
_entity.type
_entity.pdbx_description
1 polymer ?
#
loop_
_entity_poly.entity_id
_entity_poly.type
_entity_poly.pdbx_seq_one_letter_code
_entity_poly.pdbx_strand_id
1 'polypeptide(L)'
;MTLFVFRSDSDFYVYYRVGEIFINDPANLYNPANYDGIWPFRYFPLSALLFVPFYLMDFELGFIVFNLINLILNILISIILYKLILLIRREDHEKEENRVILYICLYLIGLPQVFNYILGQINLYVTLLILLSLFVFLKYKDKLKN
;
A
#
# COMPACT_ATOMS: atom_id res chain seq x y z
N MET A 1 3.83 -10.99 -16.59
CA MET A 1 5.30 -10.80 -16.52
C MET A 1 5.82 -10.96 -15.10
N THR A 2 5.30 -10.22 -14.10
CA THR A 2 5.76 -10.29 -12.71
C THR A 2 5.85 -11.70 -12.12
N LEU A 3 4.78 -12.50 -12.18
CA LEU A 3 4.72 -13.85 -11.61
C LEU A 3 5.79 -14.83 -12.15
N PHE A 4 6.33 -14.57 -13.34
CA PHE A 4 7.20 -15.50 -14.05
C PHE A 4 8.61 -14.94 -14.31
N VAL A 5 8.75 -13.62 -14.45
CA VAL A 5 10.00 -12.94 -14.85
C VAL A 5 10.64 -12.19 -13.67
N PHE A 6 9.84 -11.61 -12.78
CA PHE A 6 10.32 -10.80 -11.64
C PHE A 6 9.94 -11.42 -10.29
N ARG A 7 9.75 -12.75 -10.25
CA ARG A 7 9.27 -13.44 -9.04
C ARG A 7 10.22 -13.27 -7.85
N SER A 8 11.52 -13.43 -8.08
CA SER A 8 12.56 -13.26 -7.05
C SER A 8 12.78 -11.80 -6.64
N ASP A 9 12.49 -10.86 -7.54
CA ASP A 9 12.67 -9.43 -7.32
C ASP A 9 11.41 -8.76 -6.76
N SER A 10 10.32 -9.52 -6.61
CA SER A 10 9.06 -9.01 -6.08
C SER A 10 9.10 -8.94 -4.56
N ASP A 11 8.78 -7.77 -4.03
CA ASP A 11 8.57 -7.55 -2.60
C ASP A 11 7.49 -8.50 -2.02
N PHE A 12 6.53 -8.92 -2.84
CA PHE A 12 5.52 -9.90 -2.41
C PHE A 12 6.13 -11.25 -2.01
N TYR A 13 7.23 -11.68 -2.62
CA TYR A 13 7.89 -12.92 -2.23
C TYR A 13 8.43 -12.85 -0.80
N VAL A 14 9.00 -11.70 -0.42
CA VAL A 14 9.39 -11.42 0.97
C VAL A 14 8.16 -11.49 1.88
N TYR A 15 7.05 -10.87 1.49
CA TYR A 15 5.82 -10.84 2.29
C TYR A 15 5.20 -12.23 2.48
N TYR A 16 5.22 -13.07 1.45
CA TYR A 16 4.78 -14.45 1.53
C TYR A 16 5.60 -15.25 2.53
N ARG A 17 6.94 -15.12 2.47
CA ARG A 17 7.86 -15.75 3.42
C ARG A 17 7.69 -15.23 4.85
N VAL A 18 7.38 -13.94 5.00
CA VAL A 18 7.04 -13.33 6.29
C VAL A 18 5.80 -13.99 6.90
N GLY A 19 4.76 -14.24 6.10
CA GLY A 19 3.56 -14.95 6.55
C GLY A 19 3.87 -16.36 7.06
N GLU A 20 4.73 -17.08 6.34
CA GLU A 20 5.21 -18.41 6.75
C GLU A 20 5.95 -18.39 8.09
N ILE A 21 6.94 -17.51 8.22
CA ILE A 21 7.77 -17.42 9.42
C ILE A 21 6.90 -16.98 10.60
N PHE A 22 5.97 -16.05 10.40
CA PHE A 22 5.13 -15.56 11.48
C PHE A 22 4.24 -16.67 12.09
N ILE A 23 3.75 -17.61 11.28
CA ILE A 23 2.93 -18.74 11.77
C ILE A 23 3.80 -19.79 12.46
N ASN A 24 4.95 -20.12 11.88
CA ASN A 24 5.72 -21.29 12.29
C ASN A 24 6.82 -20.97 13.32
N ASP A 25 7.43 -19.78 13.24
CA ASP A 25 8.56 -19.37 14.08
C ASP A 25 8.66 -17.82 14.18
N PRO A 26 7.69 -17.15 14.84
CA PRO A 26 7.65 -15.69 14.90
C PRO A 26 8.85 -15.07 15.64
N ALA A 27 9.55 -15.85 16.47
CA ALA A 27 10.76 -15.39 17.15
C ALA A 27 11.91 -15.11 16.17
N ASN A 28 11.93 -15.79 15.02
CA ASN A 28 12.94 -15.64 13.98
C ASN A 28 12.50 -14.74 12.81
N LEU A 29 11.43 -13.95 12.99
CA LEU A 29 10.89 -13.06 11.94
C LEU A 29 11.93 -12.13 11.31
N TYR A 30 12.90 -11.67 12.10
CA TYR A 30 13.94 -10.73 11.68
C TYR A 30 15.31 -11.38 11.47
N ASN A 31 15.39 -12.71 11.51
CA ASN A 31 16.65 -13.42 11.26
C ASN A 31 17.00 -13.36 9.77
N PRO A 32 18.09 -12.70 9.34
CA PRO A 32 18.44 -12.55 7.92
C PRO A 32 18.68 -13.89 7.22
N ALA A 33 19.07 -14.94 7.95
CA ALA A 33 19.25 -16.27 7.39
C ALA A 33 17.96 -16.87 6.80
N ASN A 34 16.78 -16.38 7.22
CA ASN A 34 15.49 -16.80 6.69
C ASN A 34 15.11 -16.13 5.35
N TYR A 35 15.95 -15.21 4.86
CA TYR A 35 15.72 -14.38 3.68
C TYR A 35 16.87 -14.48 2.67
N ASP A 36 17.53 -15.65 2.57
CA ASP A 36 18.63 -15.83 1.64
C ASP A 36 18.21 -15.58 0.19
N GLY A 37 19.00 -14.78 -0.53
CA GLY A 37 18.72 -14.36 -1.90
C GLY A 37 17.62 -13.29 -2.06
N ILE A 38 17.02 -12.79 -0.96
CA ILE A 38 15.96 -11.75 -1.00
C ILE A 38 16.18 -10.67 0.08
N TRP A 39 15.45 -9.56 -0.02
CA TRP A 39 15.56 -8.50 0.99
C TRP A 39 14.89 -8.92 2.31
N PRO A 40 15.55 -8.73 3.47
CA PRO A 40 14.97 -9.10 4.74
C PRO A 40 13.82 -8.17 5.15
N PHE A 41 12.85 -8.73 5.88
CA PHE A 41 11.72 -7.99 6.44
C PHE A 41 12.19 -6.97 7.49
N ARG A 42 11.72 -5.72 7.36
CA ARG A 42 12.14 -4.58 8.20
C ARG A 42 10.97 -3.74 8.72
N TYR A 43 9.73 -4.18 8.51
CA TYR A 43 8.54 -3.46 8.96
C TYR A 43 8.20 -3.80 10.42
N PHE A 44 7.26 -3.04 10.99
CA PHE A 44 6.80 -3.24 12.36
C PHE A 44 6.23 -4.67 12.56
N PRO A 45 6.47 -5.37 13.68
CA PRO A 45 6.14 -6.79 13.81
C PRO A 45 4.67 -7.11 13.53
N LEU A 46 3.74 -6.25 13.99
CA LEU A 46 2.32 -6.45 13.76
C LEU A 46 1.93 -6.38 12.27
N SER A 47 2.70 -5.72 11.40
CA SER A 47 2.40 -5.71 9.97
C SER A 47 2.63 -7.07 9.31
N ALA A 48 3.40 -7.98 9.94
CA ALA A 48 3.56 -9.34 9.43
C ALA A 48 2.23 -10.12 9.40
N LEU A 49 1.30 -9.82 10.32
CA LEU A 49 -0.05 -10.39 10.34
C LEU A 49 -0.84 -10.11 9.07
N LEU A 50 -0.55 -9.00 8.37
CA LEU A 50 -1.21 -8.68 7.11
C LEU A 50 -0.90 -9.71 6.02
N PHE A 51 0.22 -10.42 6.14
CA PHE A 51 0.69 -11.35 5.12
C PHE A 51 0.35 -12.81 5.39
N VAL A 52 -0.05 -13.13 6.63
CA VAL A 52 -0.52 -14.46 7.03
C VAL A 52 -1.62 -14.99 6.10
N PRO A 53 -2.69 -14.22 5.75
CA PRO A 53 -3.73 -14.72 4.86
C PRO A 53 -3.20 -15.07 3.46
N PHE A 54 -2.21 -14.32 2.95
CA PHE A 54 -1.65 -14.59 1.62
C PHE A 54 -0.76 -15.82 1.62
N TYR A 55 -0.06 -16.11 2.71
CA TYR A 55 0.73 -17.35 2.87
C TYR A 55 -0.17 -18.59 2.95
N LEU A 56 -1.34 -18.46 3.58
CA LEU A 56 -2.33 -19.54 3.64
C LEU A 56 -3.00 -19.83 2.29
N MET A 57 -2.87 -18.91 1.33
CA MET A 57 -3.20 -19.13 -0.07
C MET A 57 -1.94 -19.60 -0.79
N ASP A 58 -2.01 -20.58 -1.69
CA ASP A 58 -0.86 -20.90 -2.53
C ASP A 58 -0.28 -19.63 -3.17
N PHE A 59 1.04 -19.58 -3.37
CA PHE A 59 1.77 -18.36 -3.75
C PHE A 59 1.13 -17.57 -4.88
N GLU A 60 0.76 -18.24 -5.98
CA GLU A 60 0.17 -17.63 -7.16
C GLU A 60 -1.19 -16.99 -6.85
N LEU A 61 -2.04 -17.67 -6.07
CA LEU A 61 -3.33 -17.15 -5.64
C LEU A 61 -3.14 -15.98 -4.67
N GLY A 62 -2.25 -16.13 -3.69
CA GLY A 62 -1.91 -15.07 -2.74
C GLY A 62 -1.45 -13.80 -3.46
N PHE A 63 -0.61 -13.93 -4.49
CA PHE A 63 -0.14 -12.79 -5.29
C PHE A 63 -1.28 -12.10 -6.05
N ILE A 64 -2.19 -12.87 -6.67
CA ILE A 64 -3.35 -12.31 -7.37
C ILE A 64 -4.24 -11.54 -6.39
N VAL A 65 -4.57 -12.14 -5.25
CA VAL A 65 -5.41 -11.52 -4.22
C VAL A 65 -4.75 -10.26 -3.65
N PHE A 66 -3.44 -10.30 -3.40
CA PHE A 66 -2.68 -9.13 -2.95
C PHE A 66 -2.77 -7.96 -3.94
N ASN A 67 -2.63 -8.23 -5.24
CA ASN A 67 -2.74 -7.20 -6.27
C ASN A 67 -4.18 -6.65 -6.40
N LEU A 68 -5.19 -7.50 -6.22
CA LEU A 68 -6.59 -7.05 -6.15
C LEU A 68 -6.83 -6.13 -4.96
N ILE A 69 -6.25 -6.43 -3.80
CA ILE A 69 -6.31 -5.54 -2.63
C ILE A 69 -5.59 -4.22 -2.92
N ASN A 70 -4.40 -4.26 -3.52
CA ASN A 70 -3.69 -3.05 -3.94
C ASN A 70 -4.53 -2.17 -4.89
N LEU A 71 -5.28 -2.79 -5.82
CA LEU A 71 -6.21 -2.08 -6.69
C LEU A 71 -7.33 -1.38 -5.89
N ILE A 72 -7.93 -2.08 -4.92
CA ILE A 72 -8.96 -1.51 -4.04
C ILE A 72 -8.38 -0.35 -3.22
N LEU A 73 -7.20 -0.53 -2.62
CA LEU A 73 -6.50 0.52 -1.86
C LEU A 73 -6.26 1.76 -2.71
N ASN A 74 -5.88 1.57 -3.98
CA ASN A 74 -5.64 2.67 -4.91
C ASN A 74 -6.91 3.47 -5.25
N ILE A 75 -8.04 2.78 -5.39
CA ILE A 75 -9.36 3.44 -5.56
C ILE A 75 -9.68 4.25 -4.30
N LEU A 76 -9.47 3.69 -3.11
CA LEU A 76 -9.71 4.40 -1.85
C LEU A 76 -8.80 5.62 -1.68
N ILE A 77 -7.51 5.49 -2.03
CA ILE A 77 -6.55 6.60 -2.05
C ILE A 77 -7.04 7.73 -2.96
N SER A 78 -7.45 7.40 -4.19
CA SER A 78 -7.99 8.38 -5.14
C SER A 78 -9.20 9.12 -4.59
N ILE A 79 -10.12 8.40 -3.94
CA ILE A 79 -11.31 9.00 -3.29
C ILE A 79 -10.91 9.94 -2.15
N ILE A 80 -9.95 9.54 -1.31
CA ILE A 80 -9.50 10.36 -0.18
C ILE A 80 -8.73 11.59 -0.67
N LEU A 81 -7.88 11.46 -1.69
CA LEU A 81 -7.18 12.57 -2.32
C LEU A 81 -8.18 13.60 -2.86
N TYR A 82 -9.20 13.15 -3.60
CA TYR A 82 -10.27 14.03 -4.08
C TYR A 82 -10.94 14.79 -2.92
N LYS A 83 -11.33 14.08 -1.85
CA LYS A 83 -11.94 14.69 -0.66
C LYS A 83 -11.02 15.68 0.05
N LEU A 84 -9.73 15.37 0.17
CA LEU A 84 -8.71 16.24 0.76
C LEU A 84 -8.55 17.53 -0.05
N ILE A 85 -8.47 17.41 -1.37
CA ILE A 85 -8.35 18.56 -2.26
C ILE A 85 -9.57 19.47 -2.09
N LEU A 86 -10.79 18.93 -2.10
CA LEU A 86 -11.99 19.72 -1.86
C LEU A 86 -12.02 20.38 -0.46
N LEU A 87 -11.49 19.71 0.56
CA LEU A 87 -11.45 20.23 1.93
C LEU A 87 -10.47 21.40 2.10
N ILE A 88 -9.33 21.37 1.40
CA ILE A 88 -8.27 22.39 1.50
C ILE A 88 -8.52 23.55 0.54
N ARG A 89 -9.23 23.29 -0.55
CA ARG A 89 -9.48 24.25 -1.62
C ARG A 89 -10.21 25.48 -1.06
N ARG A 90 -9.54 26.62 -1.14
CA ARG A 90 -10.07 27.93 -0.75
C ARG A 90 -11.02 28.47 -1.81
N GLU A 91 -11.85 29.45 -1.45
CA GLU A 91 -12.87 30.03 -2.35
C GLU A 91 -12.28 30.72 -3.60
N ASP A 92 -11.00 31.09 -3.55
CA ASP A 92 -10.23 31.73 -4.62
C ASP A 92 -9.63 30.73 -5.64
N HIS A 93 -9.68 29.42 -5.37
CA HIS A 93 -9.21 28.40 -6.30
C HIS A 93 -10.24 28.07 -7.39
N GLU A 94 -9.76 27.77 -8.61
CA GLU A 94 -10.57 27.43 -9.79
C GLU A 94 -11.66 26.39 -9.56
N LYS A 95 -12.91 26.72 -9.90
CA LYS A 95 -14.13 25.92 -9.66
C LYS A 95 -14.21 24.58 -10.38
N GLU A 96 -13.41 24.37 -11.41
CA GLU A 96 -13.49 23.18 -12.25
C GLU A 96 -12.85 21.93 -11.61
N GLU A 97 -13.66 20.90 -11.39
CA GLU A 97 -13.21 19.61 -10.84
C GLU A 97 -12.33 18.82 -11.83
N ASN A 98 -12.41 19.15 -13.12
CA ASN A 98 -11.67 18.46 -14.20
C ASN A 98 -10.17 18.41 -13.94
N ARG A 99 -9.57 19.47 -13.38
CA ARG A 99 -8.13 19.48 -13.07
C ARG A 99 -7.77 18.57 -11.90
N VAL A 100 -8.63 18.49 -10.89
CA VAL A 100 -8.45 17.57 -9.75
C VAL A 100 -8.45 16.13 -10.25
N ILE A 101 -9.42 15.79 -11.10
CA ILE A 101 -9.53 14.48 -11.72
C ILE A 101 -8.29 14.20 -12.59
N LEU A 102 -7.85 15.17 -13.40
CA LEU A 102 -6.64 15.03 -14.22
C LEU A 102 -5.41 14.70 -13.38
N TYR A 103 -5.19 15.41 -12.26
CA TYR A 103 -4.02 15.14 -11.39
C TYR A 103 -4.10 13.76 -10.73
N ILE A 104 -5.29 13.30 -10.35
CA ILE A 104 -5.47 11.93 -9.86
C ILE A 104 -5.15 10.92 -10.96
N CYS A 105 -5.62 11.14 -12.19
CA CYS A 105 -5.27 10.29 -13.33
C CYS A 105 -3.76 10.25 -13.59
N LEU A 106 -3.08 11.40 -13.54
CA LEU A 106 -1.62 11.49 -13.69
C LEU A 106 -0.89 10.73 -12.57
N TYR A 107 -1.38 10.81 -11.33
CA TYR A 107 -0.86 10.01 -10.22
C TYR A 107 -1.00 8.50 -10.49
N LEU A 108 -2.17 8.07 -11.00
CA LEU A 108 -2.46 6.65 -11.25
C LEU A 108 -1.57 6.04 -12.33
N ILE A 109 -1.21 6.81 -13.36
CA ILE A 109 -0.31 6.36 -14.45
C ILE A 109 1.16 6.64 -14.15
N GLY A 110 1.47 7.29 -13.03
CA GLY A 110 2.83 7.59 -12.65
C GLY A 110 3.66 6.32 -12.49
N LEU A 111 4.91 6.35 -12.96
CA LEU A 111 5.83 5.21 -12.87
C LEU A 111 5.89 4.57 -11.47
N PRO A 112 5.99 5.33 -10.35
CA PRO A 112 6.00 4.74 -9.01
C PRO A 112 4.75 3.90 -8.74
N GLN A 113 3.59 4.33 -9.25
CA GLN A 113 2.33 3.63 -9.05
C GLN A 113 2.26 2.34 -9.86
N VAL A 114 2.79 2.35 -11.08
CA VAL A 114 2.91 1.14 -11.90
C VAL A 114 3.86 0.13 -11.23
N PHE A 115 4.99 0.59 -10.67
CA PHE A 115 5.93 -0.26 -9.96
C PHE A 115 5.35 -0.89 -8.69
N ASN A 116 4.43 -0.22 -7.99
CA ASN A 116 3.73 -0.82 -6.85
C ASN A 116 3.04 -2.15 -7.22
N TYR A 117 2.44 -2.24 -8.41
CA TYR A 117 1.81 -3.48 -8.90
C TYR A 117 2.83 -4.46 -9.47
N ILE A 118 3.79 -3.97 -10.26
CA ILE A 118 4.80 -4.83 -10.89
C ILE A 118 5.66 -5.53 -9.84
N LEU A 119 6.02 -4.86 -8.75
CA LEU A 119 6.90 -5.41 -7.71
C LEU A 119 6.12 -5.94 -6.51
N GLY A 120 4.81 -5.70 -6.42
CA GLY A 120 3.97 -6.16 -5.30
C GLY A 120 4.30 -5.44 -4.00
N GLN A 121 4.44 -4.12 -4.04
CA GLN A 121 4.89 -3.32 -2.90
C GLN A 121 3.74 -3.03 -1.91
N ILE A 122 4.09 -2.84 -0.63
CA ILE A 122 3.13 -2.48 0.43
C ILE A 122 2.82 -0.97 0.50
N ASN A 123 3.43 -0.14 -0.35
CA ASN A 123 3.38 1.32 -0.23
C ASN A 123 1.94 1.88 -0.17
N LEU A 124 0.98 1.26 -0.86
CA LEU A 124 -0.42 1.71 -0.87
C LEU A 124 -1.09 1.63 0.50
N TYR A 125 -0.72 0.67 1.34
CA TYR A 125 -1.21 0.60 2.72
C TYR A 125 -0.74 1.82 3.51
N VAL A 126 0.56 2.15 3.39
CA VAL A 126 1.18 3.29 4.09
C VAL A 126 0.60 4.60 3.59
N THR A 127 0.48 4.77 2.27
CA THR A 127 -0.13 5.96 1.65
C THR A 127 -1.56 6.17 2.14
N LEU A 128 -2.37 5.11 2.18
CA LEU A 128 -3.74 5.20 2.68
C LEU A 128 -3.78 5.69 4.13
N LEU A 129 -2.96 5.12 5.01
CA LEU A 129 -2.92 5.52 6.42
C LEU A 129 -2.49 6.99 6.60
N ILE A 130 -1.49 7.44 5.85
CA ILE A 130 -1.03 8.85 5.88
C ILE A 130 -2.16 9.78 5.42
N LEU A 131 -2.83 9.47 4.31
CA LEU A 131 -3.90 10.31 3.78
C LEU A 131 -5.14 10.31 4.68
N LEU A 132 -5.49 9.17 5.28
CA LEU A 132 -6.56 9.08 6.27
C LEU A 132 -6.24 9.94 7.50
N SER A 133 -5.01 9.85 8.01
CA SER A 133 -4.53 10.68 9.12
C SER A 133 -4.67 12.17 8.79
N LEU A 134 -4.20 12.59 7.62
CA LEU A 134 -4.31 13.97 7.15
C LEU A 134 -5.77 14.41 7.00
N PHE A 135 -6.63 13.55 6.45
CA PHE A 135 -8.05 13.83 6.26
C PHE A 135 -8.76 14.05 7.60
N VAL A 136 -8.54 13.16 8.57
CA VAL A 136 -9.09 13.29 9.92
C VAL A 136 -8.57 14.57 10.59
N PHE A 137 -7.26 14.82 10.53
CA PHE A 137 -6.65 16.01 11.11
C PHE A 137 -7.26 17.30 10.55
N LEU A 138 -7.39 17.42 9.23
CA LEU A 138 -7.95 18.62 8.60
C LEU A 138 -9.45 18.76 8.87
N LYS A 139 -10.21 17.67 8.79
CA LYS A 139 -11.66 17.70 8.98
C LYS A 139 -12.08 18.12 10.40
N TYR A 140 -11.26 17.81 11.40
CA TYR A 140 -11.56 18.09 12.81
C TYR A 140 -10.64 19.13 13.45
N LYS A 141 -9.81 19.81 12.65
CA LYS A 141 -8.87 20.84 13.11
C LYS A 141 -9.52 21.91 14.00
N ASP A 142 -10.73 22.35 13.64
CA ASP A 142 -11.43 23.41 14.38
C ASP A 142 -12.09 22.93 15.67
N LYS A 143 -12.36 21.61 15.80
CA LYS A 143 -12.88 21.03 17.05
C LYS A 143 -11.80 20.85 18.13
N LEU A 144 -10.52 20.86 17.75
CA LEU A 144 -9.37 20.71 18.67
C LEU A 144 -8.92 22.04 19.28
N LYS A 145 -9.50 23.17 18.86
CA LYS A 145 -9.16 24.52 19.35
C LYS A 145 -10.09 25.03 20.46
N ASN A 146 -11.14 24.28 20.78
CA ASN A 146 -12.07 24.53 21.88
C ASN A 146 -11.83 23.51 22.99
#